data_AF-C7EYV2-F1
#
_entry.id   AF-C7EYV2-F1
#
_cell.length_a   1.000
_cell.length_b   1.000
_cell.length_c   1.000
_cell.angle_alpha   90.00
_cell.angle_beta   90.00
_cell.angle_gamma   90.00
#
_symmetry.space_group_name_H-M   'P 1'
#
loop_
_entity.id
_entity.type
_entity.pdbx_description
1 polymer ?
#
loop_
_entity_poly.entity_id
_entity_poly.type
_entity_poly.pdbx_seq_one_letter_code
_entity_poly.pdbx_strand_id
1 'polypeptide(L)' 'MFEARLGQATILKKILDAIKDLLNEGTFDCSDSGIQLQAMDNSHVSLVSLTLRSDGFDKFRCDRN' A
#
# COMPACT_ATOMS: atom_id res chain seq x y z
N MET A 1 -4.42 -3.70 -16.05
CA MET A 1 -3.16 -4.42 -15.73
C MET A 1 -2.38 -3.59 -14.72
N PHE A 2 -1.82 -4.19 -13.67
CA PHE A 2 -1.06 -3.47 -12.64
C PHE A 2 0.34 -4.06 -12.54
N GLU A 3 1.37 -3.23 -12.68
CA GLU A 3 2.77 -3.61 -12.53
C GLU A 3 3.46 -2.58 -11.63
N ALA A 4 4.07 -3.04 -10.54
CA ALA A 4 4.87 -2.21 -9.66
C ALA A 4 6.15 -2.96 -9.27
N ARG A 5 7.32 -2.34 -9.44
CA ARG A 5 8.62 -2.89 -9.09
C ARG A 5 9.27 -2.02 -8.02
N LEU A 6 9.49 -2.59 -6.84
CA LEU A 6 10.35 -2.02 -5.82
C LEU A 6 11.77 -2.57 -5.95
N GLY A 7 12.76 -1.69 -5.92
CA GLY A 7 14.18 -2.08 -5.82
C GLY A 7 14.52 -2.72 -4.47
N GLN A 8 13.82 -2.35 -3.39
CA GLN A 8 14.04 -2.87 -2.04
C GLN A 8 12.77 -3.50 -1.44
N ALA A 9 12.60 -4.80 -1.66
CA ALA A 9 11.47 -5.57 -1.11
C ALA A 9 11.39 -5.55 0.43
N THR A 10 12.53 -5.37 1.11
CA THR A 10 12.58 -5.31 2.59
C THR A 10 11.78 -4.14 3.16
N ILE A 11 11.68 -3.02 2.45
CA ILE A 11 10.89 -1.87 2.88
C ILE A 11 9.42 -2.25 2.95
N LEU A 12 8.89 -2.81 1.86
CA LEU A 12 7.49 -3.26 1.80
C LEU A 12 7.20 -4.30 2.90
N LYS A 13 8.11 -5.25 3.11
CA LYS A 13 7.97 -6.25 4.19
C LYS A 13 7.86 -5.59 5.57
N LYS A 14 8.74 -4.63 5.89
CA LYS A 14 8.71 -3.93 7.18
C LYS A 14 7.42 -3.13 7.38
N ILE A 15 6.90 -2.51 6.32
CA ILE A 15 5.62 -1.79 6.35
C ILE A 15 4.48 -2.77 6.62
N LEU A 16 4.42 -3.88 5.88
CA LEU A 16 3.40 -4.92 6.06
C LEU A 16 3.46 -5.54 7.47
N ASP A 17 4.66 -5.82 7.97
CA ASP A 17 4.87 -6.34 9.33
C ASP A 17 4.39 -5.37 10.42
N ALA A 18 4.42 -4.06 10.16
CA ALA A 18 3.94 -3.05 11.11
C ALA A 18 2.41 -2.89 11.10
N ILE A 19 1.76 -3.09 9.94
CA ILE A 19 0.30 -2.91 9.81
C ILE A 19 -0.50 -4.20 10.05
N LYS A 20 0.10 -5.39 9.90
CA LYS A 20 -0.60 -6.67 10.07
C LYS A 20 -1.17 -6.88 11.46
N ASP A 21 -0.56 -6.27 12.48
CA ASP A 21 -1.03 -6.37 13.87
C ASP A 21 -2.22 -5.42 14.14
N LEU A 22 -2.48 -4.47 13.24
CA LEU A 22 -3.56 -3.48 13.34
C LEU A 22 -4.73 -3.81 12.40
N LEU A 23 -4.46 -4.39 11.23
CA LEU A 23 -5.42 -4.67 10.17
C LEU A 23 -5.44 -6.17 9.84
N ASN A 24 -6.61 -6.79 9.90
CA ASN A 24 -6.81 -8.16 9.39
C ASN A 24 -6.97 -8.19 7.86
N GLU A 25 -7.64 -7.17 7.31
CA GLU A 25 -7.97 -7.04 5.90
C GLU A 25 -7.96 -5.57 5.49
N GLY A 26 -7.59 -5.30 4.24
CA GLY A 26 -7.52 -3.96 3.70
C GLY A 26 -7.41 -3.98 2.19
N THR A 27 -7.91 -2.93 1.55
CA THR A 27 -7.90 -2.78 0.09
C THR A 27 -6.75 -1.86 -0.32
N PHE A 28 -5.94 -2.32 -1.26
CA PHE A 28 -4.93 -1.48 -1.91
C PHE A 28 -5.55 -0.81 -3.15
N ASP A 29 -5.86 0.47 -3.03
CA ASP A 29 -6.29 1.31 -4.13
C ASP A 29 -5.08 1.74 -4.98
N CYS A 30 -4.98 1.15 -6.17
CA CYS A 30 -3.92 1.43 -7.12
C CYS A 30 -4.44 2.40 -8.19
N SER A 31 -3.85 3.58 -8.28
CA SER A 31 -4.11 4.63 -9.27
C SER A 31 -2.81 5.03 -9.96
N ASP A 32 -2.88 5.91 -10.97
CA ASP A 32 -1.69 6.43 -11.67
C ASP A 32 -0.70 7.15 -10.72
N SER A 33 -1.25 7.78 -9.66
CA SER A 33 -0.48 8.44 -8.60
C SER A 33 0.24 7.49 -7.63
N GLY A 34 -0.10 6.20 -7.59
CA GLY A 34 0.50 5.22 -6.69
C GLY A 34 -0.50 4.25 -6.05
N ILE A 35 -0.09 3.66 -4.94
CA ILE A 35 -0.88 2.71 -4.15
C ILE A 35 -1.27 3.38 -2.84
N GLN A 36 -2.55 3.36 -2.51
CA GLN A 36 -3.10 3.84 -1.25
C GLN A 36 -3.80 2.70 -0.52
N LEU A 37 -3.74 2.70 0.79
CA LEU A 37 -4.53 1.82 1.63
C LEU A 37 -5.02 2.64 2.82
N GLN A 38 -6.33 2.61 3.03
CA GLN A 38 -6.96 3.23 4.18
C GLN A 38 -7.90 2.23 4.81
N ALA A 39 -7.66 1.90 6.07
CA ALA A 39 -8.49 0.96 6.82
C ALA A 39 -8.51 1.35 8.30
N MET A 40 -9.63 1.07 8.95
CA MET A 40 -9.74 1.19 10.41
C MET A 40 -9.29 -0.10 11.07
N ASP A 41 -8.68 0.01 12.25
CA ASP A 41 -8.46 -1.16 13.10
C ASP A 41 -9.79 -1.78 13.54
N ASN A 42 -9.74 -3.00 14.08
CA ASN A 42 -10.93 -3.72 14.52
C ASN A 42 -11.73 -3.00 15.63
N SER A 43 -11.09 -2.13 16.41
CA SER A 43 -11.76 -1.31 17.42
C SER A 43 -12.37 -0.03 16.83
N HIS A 44 -12.12 0.28 15.56
CA HIS A 44 -12.49 1.53 14.89
C HIS A 44 -11.95 2.79 15.58
N VAL A 45 -10.84 2.70 16.30
CA VAL A 45 -10.21 3.81 17.05
C VAL A 45 -9.06 4.43 16.27
N SER A 46 -8.31 3.61 15.53
CA SER A 46 -7.11 3.98 14.79
C SER A 46 -7.32 3.81 13.30
N LEU A 47 -7.14 4.91 12.57
CA LEU A 47 -7.12 4.90 11.11
C LEU A 47 -5.70 4.64 10.62
N VAL A 48 -5.50 3.52 9.95
CA VAL A 48 -4.25 3.24 9.23
C VAL A 48 -4.36 3.81 7.83
N SER A 49 -3.47 4.74 7.50
CA SER A 49 -3.35 5.32 6.17
C SER A 49 -1.94 5.10 5.63
N LEU A 50 -1.83 4.33 4.55
CA LEU A 50 -0.60 4.05 3.83
C LEU A 50 -0.69 4.66 2.44
N THR A 51 0.34 5.39 2.03
CA THR A 51 0.45 5.95 0.69
C THR A 51 1.84 5.67 0.13
N LEU A 52 1.89 4.86 -0.92
CA LEU A 52 3.08 4.54 -1.69
C LEU A 52 2.98 5.25 -3.04
N ARG A 53 3.72 6.34 -3.20
CA ARG A 53 3.71 7.12 -4.44
C ARG A 53 4.38 6.36 -5.58
N SER A 54 3.87 6.53 -6.80
CA SER A 54 4.44 5.93 -8.01
C SER A 54 5.92 6.30 -8.21
N ASP A 55 6.33 7.51 -7.82
CA ASP A 55 7.72 7.98 -7.83
C ASP A 55 8.70 7.10 -7.03
N GLY A 56 8.20 6.32 -6.06
CA GLY A 56 9.01 5.45 -5.21
C GLY A 56 9.30 4.06 -5.79
N PHE A 57 8.78 3.76 -6.98
CA PHE A 57 8.94 2.47 -7.65
C PHE A 57 9.83 2.61 -8.89
N ASP A 58 10.64 1.59 -9.20
CA ASP A 58 11.49 1.58 -10.40
C ASP A 58 10.68 1.46 -11.69
N LYS A 59 9.59 0.71 -11.62
CA LYS A 59 8.56 0.61 -12.66
C LYS A 59 7.22 0.65 -11.98
N PHE A 60 6.34 1.53 -12.41
CA PHE A 60 4.97 1.58 -11.96
C PHE A 60 4.07 1.81 -13.16
N ARG A 61 3.10 0.92 -13.37
CA ARG A 61 2.10 0.99 -14.43
C ARG A 61 0.78 0.56 -13.83
N CYS A 62 -0.17 1.47 -13.82
CA CYS A 62 -1.55 1.18 -13.47
C CYS A 62 -2.42 1.45 -14.70
N ASP A 63 -2.84 0.40 -15.41
CA ASP A 63 -3.74 0.51 -16.57
C ASP A 63 -5.21 0.74 -16.14
N ARG A 64 -5.45 1.03 -14.86
CA ARG A 64 -6.79 1.32 -14.34
C ARG A 64 -7.05 2.82 -14.51
N ASN A 65 -7.69 3.14 -15.62
CA ASN A 65 -8.56 4.30 -15.78
C ASN A 65 -9.83 3.86 -16.53
#